data_AF-A0A8T3XAD8-F1
#
_entry.id   AF-A0A8T3XAD8-F1
#
_cell.length_a   1.000
_cell.length_b   1.000
_cell.length_c   1.000
_cell.angle_alpha   90.00
_cell.angle_beta   90.00
_cell.angle_gamma   90.00
#
_symmetry.space_group_name_H-M   'P 1'
#
loop_
_entity.id
_entity.type
_entity.pdbx_description
1 polymer ?
#
loop_
_entity_poly.entity_id
_entity_poly.type
_entity_poly.pdbx_seq_one_letter_code
_entity_poly.pdbx_strand_id
1 'polypeptide(L)'
;MQSSNSSPEEQKTSGNIKVSCVFCKSRNYVKWGKRKTQDRGIIQTYKCQDCGKRFTNNEGFYRMRNHESKITEAIDLYFSNLSSRKVRNHFRRHLPKNASHVSVLNWCRKYVLKVNNYVEKLQPKLSGLYYADETEIDREKVNDNFWACVDWGTRYIVATHYSLATDIEEATEFLQKIKTKGMPKFIQTDYAGFYPKAMAHTFYVNKKKTYKGIERVKHYRQNTLKTGKYNVRIESVFMKVKDRVDDFRGLKALWSAPILMQGIIIQHNFIEAHTTTGKVPSELAGLKFPLGLNRWLGLIRMSCF
;
A
#
# COMPACT_ATOMS: atom_id res chain seq x y z
N MET A 1 -48.73 25.83 -3.22
CA MET A 1 -48.38 24.49 -2.69
C MET A 1 -46.89 24.31 -2.91
N GLN A 2 -46.03 24.87 -2.06
CA GLN A 2 -45.42 24.24 -0.88
C GLN A 2 -44.88 22.81 -1.12
N SER A 3 -43.56 22.70 -0.92
CA SER A 3 -42.78 21.55 -0.42
C SER A 3 -42.72 20.27 -1.29
N SER A 4 -41.61 19.57 -1.45
CA SER A 4 -40.41 19.47 -0.60
C SER A 4 -39.22 18.89 -1.36
N ASN A 5 -38.07 19.56 -1.27
CA ASN A 5 -36.75 18.98 -1.41
C ASN A 5 -36.55 17.90 -0.33
N SER A 6 -36.25 16.67 -0.75
CA SER A 6 -35.66 15.65 0.14
C SER A 6 -34.21 15.43 -0.27
N SER A 7 -33.30 16.10 0.45
CA SER A 7 -31.87 15.80 0.45
C SER A 7 -31.63 14.35 0.91
N PRO A 8 -30.63 13.62 0.37
CA PRO A 8 -30.36 12.26 0.83
C PRO A 8 -29.73 12.32 2.22
N GLU A 9 -30.38 11.65 3.17
CA GLU A 9 -29.93 11.46 4.54
C GLU A 9 -28.52 10.83 4.59
N GLU A 10 -27.61 11.50 5.30
CA GLU A 10 -26.30 10.98 5.67
C GLU A 10 -26.48 9.69 6.49
N GLN A 11 -26.16 8.55 5.88
CA GLN A 11 -26.06 7.26 6.56
C GLN A 11 -24.97 7.32 7.63
N LYS A 12 -25.37 7.53 8.89
CA LYS A 12 -24.53 7.38 10.07
C LYS A 12 -24.16 5.90 10.23
N THR A 13 -22.99 5.54 9.74
CA THR A 13 -22.32 4.28 10.09
C THR A 13 -21.81 4.39 11.54
N SER A 14 -22.65 4.02 12.50
CA SER A 14 -22.27 3.89 13.91
C SER A 14 -21.41 2.63 14.11
N GLY A 15 -20.18 2.65 13.61
CA GLY A 15 -19.14 1.71 14.01
C GLY A 15 -18.71 2.04 15.44
N ASN A 16 -18.74 1.04 16.34
CA ASN A 16 -18.43 1.19 17.75
C ASN A 16 -17.00 1.74 17.93
N ILE A 17 -16.85 3.03 18.24
CA ILE A 17 -15.57 3.73 18.27
C ILE A 17 -14.77 3.23 19.50
N LYS A 18 -13.68 2.49 19.25
CA LYS A 18 -12.80 1.98 20.31
C LYS A 18 -11.89 3.10 20.84
N VAL A 19 -12.38 3.86 21.80
CA VAL A 19 -11.64 4.99 22.42
C VAL A 19 -10.66 4.49 23.48
N SER A 20 -9.42 4.98 23.44
CA SER A 20 -8.41 4.71 24.46
C SER A 20 -7.49 5.93 24.64
N CYS A 21 -6.98 6.11 25.86
CA CYS A 21 -6.08 7.20 26.19
C CYS A 21 -4.78 7.08 25.38
N VAL A 22 -4.42 8.13 24.63
CA VAL A 22 -3.20 8.13 23.82
C VAL A 22 -1.90 8.09 24.63
N PHE A 23 -1.97 8.39 25.93
CA PHE A 23 -0.80 8.48 26.82
C PHE A 23 -0.56 7.20 27.63
N CYS A 24 -1.60 6.63 28.24
CA CYS A 24 -1.48 5.44 29.10
C CYS A 24 -2.26 4.21 28.59
N LYS A 25 -2.89 4.30 27.41
CA LYS A 25 -3.70 3.23 26.79
C LYS A 25 -4.94 2.76 27.58
N SER A 26 -5.21 3.37 28.74
CA SER A 26 -6.43 3.11 29.51
C SER A 26 -7.70 3.39 28.71
N ARG A 27 -8.73 2.57 28.96
CA ARG A 27 -10.10 2.76 28.46
C ARG A 27 -11.00 3.45 29.49
N ASN A 28 -10.46 3.79 30.66
CA ASN A 28 -11.18 4.54 31.69
C ASN A 28 -11.12 6.04 31.38
N TYR A 29 -12.18 6.54 30.76
CA TYR A 29 -12.26 7.94 30.33
C TYR A 29 -13.65 8.52 30.51
N VAL A 30 -13.71 9.86 30.56
CA VAL A 30 -14.97 10.61 30.48
C VAL A 30 -14.93 11.57 29.28
N LYS A 31 -16.09 11.81 28.67
CA LYS A 31 -16.23 12.88 27.66
C LYS A 31 -15.96 14.22 28.34
N TRP A 32 -15.05 15.01 27.80
CA TRP A 32 -14.60 16.26 28.39
C TRP A 32 -14.53 17.38 27.35
N GLY A 33 -15.68 18.02 27.08
CA GLY A 33 -15.79 19.12 26.14
C GLY A 33 -15.67 18.72 24.66
N LYS A 34 -15.61 19.71 23.79
CA LYS A 34 -15.45 19.53 22.34
C LYS A 34 -14.46 20.55 21.80
N ARG A 35 -13.65 20.15 20.82
CA ARG A 35 -12.71 21.02 20.12
C ARG A 35 -13.21 21.30 18.71
N LYS A 36 -13.40 22.57 18.35
CA LYS A 36 -13.62 22.96 16.95
C LYS A 36 -12.30 22.92 16.20
N THR A 37 -12.28 22.21 15.08
CA THR A 37 -11.16 22.20 14.13
C THR A 37 -11.51 23.05 12.92
N GLN A 38 -10.48 23.51 12.20
CA GLN A 38 -10.66 24.41 11.08
C GLN A 38 -11.55 23.77 10.01
N ASP A 39 -11.24 22.55 9.55
CA ASP A 39 -11.87 21.94 8.35
C ASP A 39 -12.44 20.53 8.58
N ARG A 40 -12.35 19.99 9.80
CA ARG A 40 -12.89 18.67 10.19
C ARG A 40 -14.12 18.77 11.09
N GLY A 41 -14.52 19.98 11.48
CA GLY A 41 -15.67 20.22 12.33
C GLY A 41 -15.36 20.04 13.82
N ILE A 42 -16.37 19.60 14.58
CA ILE A 42 -16.30 19.51 16.04
C ILE A 42 -15.87 18.11 16.45
N ILE A 43 -14.77 18.01 17.19
CA ILE A 43 -14.20 16.73 17.64
C ILE A 43 -14.41 16.58 19.15
N GLN A 44 -14.87 15.41 19.57
CA GLN A 44 -15.01 15.06 20.98
C GLN A 44 -13.63 14.95 21.65
N THR A 45 -13.47 15.63 22.78
CA THR A 45 -12.32 15.47 23.67
C THR A 45 -12.69 14.62 24.88
N TYR A 46 -11.72 13.91 25.43
CA TYR A 46 -11.86 12.98 26.54
C TYR A 46 -10.84 13.33 27.62
N LYS A 47 -11.17 13.04 28.89
CA LYS A 47 -10.21 13.07 30.00
C LYS A 47 -10.00 11.64 30.48
N CYS A 48 -8.76 11.18 30.49
CA CYS A 48 -8.40 9.89 31.07
C CYS A 48 -8.53 9.98 32.58
N GLN A 49 -9.21 9.02 33.19
CA GLN A 49 -9.37 8.98 34.65
C GLN A 49 -8.12 8.44 35.35
N ASP A 50 -7.37 7.54 34.69
CA ASP A 50 -6.20 6.92 35.31
C ASP A 50 -4.95 7.83 35.31
N CYS A 51 -4.77 8.64 34.26
CA CYS A 51 -3.60 9.52 34.14
C CYS A 51 -3.95 11.02 34.17
N GLY A 52 -5.23 11.37 34.31
CA GLY A 52 -5.72 12.75 34.35
C GLY A 52 -5.61 13.56 33.05
N LYS A 53 -4.85 13.08 32.04
CA LYS A 53 -4.57 13.82 30.80
C LYS A 53 -5.78 13.87 29.87
N ARG A 54 -5.94 15.01 29.19
CA ARG A 54 -6.94 15.21 28.13
C ARG A 54 -6.43 14.69 26.81
N PHE A 55 -7.27 13.98 26.06
CA PHE A 55 -6.93 13.43 24.75
C PHE A 55 -8.09 13.48 23.77
N THR A 56 -7.80 13.25 22.50
CA THR A 56 -8.77 13.04 21.43
C THR A 56 -8.59 11.62 20.91
N ASN A 57 -9.68 10.96 20.52
CA ASN A 57 -9.58 9.62 19.96
C ASN A 57 -8.68 9.62 18.71
N ASN A 58 -7.75 8.68 18.63
CA ASN A 58 -6.82 8.58 17.52
C ASN A 58 -7.27 7.49 16.53
N GLU A 59 -8.19 7.85 15.64
CA GLU A 59 -8.60 7.00 14.50
C GLU A 59 -7.63 7.09 13.31
N GLY A 60 -6.42 7.58 13.57
CA GLY A 60 -5.36 7.70 12.57
C GLY A 60 -5.22 9.07 11.93
N PHE A 61 -6.16 9.97 12.21
CA PHE A 61 -6.13 11.36 11.76
C PHE A 61 -5.84 12.33 12.90
N TYR A 62 -5.09 11.89 13.91
CA TYR A 62 -4.70 12.75 15.03
C TYR A 62 -3.95 13.99 14.52
N ARG A 63 -4.36 15.17 15.04
CA ARG A 63 -3.88 16.51 14.66
C ARG A 63 -4.10 16.93 13.21
N MET A 64 -4.88 16.19 12.42
CA MET A 64 -5.26 16.64 11.07
C MET A 64 -6.35 17.72 11.13
N ARG A 65 -6.15 18.79 10.35
CA ARG A 65 -7.10 19.90 10.23
C ARG A 65 -8.25 19.59 9.27
N ASN A 66 -7.96 18.83 8.22
CA ASN A 66 -8.92 18.43 7.19
C ASN A 66 -9.69 17.18 7.61
N HIS A 67 -10.92 17.08 7.11
CA HIS A 67 -11.75 15.89 7.30
C HIS A 67 -11.09 14.64 6.70
N GLU A 68 -11.36 13.49 7.30
CA GLU A 68 -10.75 12.20 6.99
C GLU A 68 -11.04 11.81 5.54
N SER A 69 -12.30 11.98 5.10
CA SER A 69 -12.74 11.70 3.73
C SER A 69 -11.93 12.46 2.69
N LYS A 70 -11.72 13.76 2.89
CA LYS A 70 -10.93 14.60 1.98
C LYS A 70 -9.46 14.19 1.93
N ILE A 71 -8.89 13.79 3.07
CA ILE A 71 -7.50 13.31 3.11
C ILE A 71 -7.38 12.00 2.32
N THR A 72 -8.31 11.06 2.52
CA THR A 72 -8.31 9.78 1.81
C THR A 72 -8.62 9.94 0.33
N GLU A 73 -9.50 10.86 -0.07
CA GLU A 73 -9.73 11.21 -1.46
C GLU A 73 -8.47 11.78 -2.11
N ALA A 74 -7.69 12.59 -1.38
CA ALA A 74 -6.42 13.11 -1.88
C ALA A 74 -5.42 11.99 -2.18
N ILE A 75 -5.34 11.00 -1.28
CA ILE A 75 -4.47 9.84 -1.39
C ILE A 75 -4.91 8.99 -2.58
N ASP A 76 -6.21 8.70 -2.66
CA ASP A 76 -6.79 7.90 -3.73
C ASP A 76 -6.55 8.52 -5.11
N LEU A 77 -6.92 9.78 -5.31
CA LEU A 77 -6.67 10.50 -6.56
C LEU A 77 -5.17 10.55 -6.90
N TYR A 78 -4.32 10.77 -5.89
CA TYR A 78 -2.89 10.87 -6.10
C TYR A 78 -2.28 9.54 -6.56
N PHE A 79 -2.71 8.41 -6.01
CA PHE A 79 -2.21 7.10 -6.42
C PHE A 79 -2.91 6.58 -7.69
N SER A 80 -4.13 7.04 -7.99
CA SER A 80 -4.81 6.93 -9.30
C SER A 80 -4.21 7.85 -10.37
N ASN A 81 -2.89 8.06 -10.31
CA ASN A 81 -2.05 8.80 -11.23
C ASN A 81 -2.27 10.32 -11.40
N LEU A 82 -2.98 11.00 -10.48
CA LEU A 82 -3.02 12.47 -10.49
C LEU A 82 -1.84 13.09 -9.74
N SER A 83 -1.23 14.13 -10.31
CA SER A 83 -0.22 14.92 -9.60
C SER A 83 -0.82 15.68 -8.42
N SER A 84 -0.03 15.96 -7.39
CA SER A 84 -0.51 16.70 -6.21
C SER A 84 -1.09 18.08 -6.56
N ARG A 85 -0.63 18.68 -7.67
CA ARG A 85 -1.19 19.92 -8.22
C ARG A 85 -2.54 19.69 -8.90
N LYS A 86 -2.70 18.60 -9.66
CA LYS A 86 -3.99 18.17 -10.22
C LYS A 86 -5.00 17.88 -9.10
N VAL A 87 -4.60 17.17 -8.04
CA VAL A 87 -5.44 16.91 -6.85
C VAL A 87 -5.86 18.21 -6.16
N ARG A 88 -4.93 19.15 -5.94
CA ARG A 88 -5.29 20.50 -5.43
C ARG A 88 -6.32 21.18 -6.34
N ASN A 89 -6.13 21.13 -7.65
CA ASN A 89 -7.05 21.77 -8.60
C ASN A 89 -8.43 21.09 -8.59
N HIS A 90 -8.49 19.77 -8.41
CA HIS A 90 -9.72 19.03 -8.16
C HIS A 90 -10.43 19.56 -6.90
N PHE A 91 -9.72 19.66 -5.77
CA PHE A 91 -10.28 20.21 -4.53
C PHE A 91 -10.79 21.64 -4.66
N ARG A 92 -10.08 22.50 -5.40
CA ARG A 92 -10.53 23.88 -5.67
C ARG A 92 -11.87 23.94 -6.40
N ARG A 93 -12.14 22.97 -7.28
CA ARG A 93 -13.35 22.96 -8.12
C ARG A 93 -14.53 22.27 -7.44
N HIS A 94 -14.28 21.27 -6.61
CA HIS A 94 -15.34 20.35 -6.16
C HIS A 94 -15.51 20.27 -4.64
N LEU A 95 -14.58 20.77 -3.82
CA LEU A 95 -14.65 20.62 -2.37
C LEU A 95 -14.57 21.96 -1.63
N PRO A 96 -15.22 22.06 -0.45
CA PRO A 96 -15.08 23.22 0.40
C PRO A 96 -13.65 23.29 0.95
N LYS A 97 -13.10 24.52 0.91
CA LYS A 97 -11.79 24.90 1.44
C LYS A 97 -10.64 24.17 0.73
N ASN A 98 -9.66 24.91 0.26
CA ASN A 98 -8.59 24.28 -0.50
C ASN A 98 -7.55 23.58 0.40
N ALA A 99 -6.72 22.70 -0.19
CA ALA A 99 -5.50 22.20 0.44
C ALA A 99 -4.31 22.46 -0.49
N SER A 100 -3.14 22.80 0.06
CA SER A 100 -1.95 23.00 -0.79
C SER A 100 -1.52 21.67 -1.43
N HIS A 101 -0.89 21.73 -2.61
CA HIS A 101 -0.34 20.53 -3.25
C HIS A 101 0.75 19.86 -2.38
N VAL A 102 1.47 20.64 -1.56
CA VAL A 102 2.43 20.13 -0.57
C VAL A 102 1.70 19.36 0.53
N SER A 103 0.55 19.84 0.99
CA SER A 103 -0.29 19.12 1.97
C SER A 103 -0.75 17.76 1.44
N VAL A 104 -1.18 17.70 0.18
CA VAL A 104 -1.55 16.44 -0.49
C VAL A 104 -0.38 15.46 -0.47
N LEU A 105 0.81 15.90 -0.89
CA LEU A 105 2.00 15.05 -0.91
C LEU A 105 2.39 14.57 0.51
N ASN A 106 2.30 15.45 1.50
CA ASN A 106 2.56 15.11 2.90
C ASN A 106 1.56 14.09 3.45
N TRP A 107 0.28 14.18 3.06
CA TRP A 107 -0.72 13.16 3.41
C TRP A 107 -0.36 11.81 2.79
N CYS A 108 -0.07 11.78 1.48
CA CYS A 108 0.30 10.54 0.79
C CYS A 108 1.49 9.85 1.48
N ARG A 109 2.60 10.57 1.69
CA ARG A 109 3.80 10.03 2.36
C ARG A 109 3.50 9.54 3.77
N LYS A 110 2.82 10.36 4.58
CA LYS A 110 2.50 10.03 5.97
C LYS A 110 1.66 8.76 6.07
N TYR A 111 0.60 8.67 5.28
CA TYR A 111 -0.36 7.58 5.39
C TYR A 111 0.12 6.31 4.72
N VAL A 112 0.90 6.40 3.64
CA VAL A 112 1.59 5.24 3.08
C VAL A 112 2.56 4.63 4.09
N LEU A 113 3.44 5.42 4.70
CA LEU A 113 4.37 4.88 5.72
C LEU A 113 3.61 4.22 6.88
N LYS A 114 2.54 4.86 7.34
CA LYS A 114 1.72 4.33 8.42
C LYS A 114 1.06 3.00 8.04
N VAL A 115 0.43 2.93 6.87
CA VAL A 115 -0.24 1.73 6.39
C VAL A 115 0.79 0.64 6.09
N ASN A 116 1.94 0.99 5.51
CA ASN A 116 3.02 0.04 5.22
C ASN A 116 3.46 -0.72 6.47
N ASN A 117 3.68 0.00 7.57
CA ASN A 117 4.06 -0.60 8.85
C ASN A 117 2.99 -1.57 9.41
N TYR A 118 1.74 -1.39 9.03
CA TYR A 118 0.65 -2.30 9.39
C TYR A 118 0.61 -3.51 8.47
N VAL A 119 0.60 -3.30 7.14
CA VAL A 119 0.47 -4.38 6.16
C VAL A 119 1.68 -5.32 6.13
N GLU A 120 2.86 -4.84 6.48
CA GLU A 120 4.07 -5.67 6.60
C GLU A 120 3.94 -6.79 7.65
N LYS A 121 3.08 -6.58 8.66
CA LYS A 121 2.81 -7.56 9.71
C LYS A 121 1.76 -8.60 9.31
N LEU A 122 1.07 -8.39 8.19
CA LEU A 122 0.04 -9.30 7.71
C LEU A 122 0.67 -10.52 7.05
N GLN A 123 0.01 -11.66 7.19
CA GLN A 123 0.40 -12.92 6.56
C GLN A 123 -0.67 -13.35 5.55
N PRO A 124 -0.57 -12.93 4.28
CA PRO A 124 -1.50 -13.36 3.23
C PRO A 124 -1.36 -14.86 2.94
N LYS A 125 -2.47 -15.51 2.61
CA LYS A 125 -2.50 -16.90 2.12
C LYS A 125 -2.26 -16.90 0.61
N LEU A 126 -1.00 -17.01 0.21
CA LEU A 126 -0.55 -16.97 -1.19
C LEU A 126 -0.58 -18.36 -1.84
N SER A 127 -0.64 -18.41 -3.17
CA SER A 127 -0.64 -19.68 -3.92
C SER A 127 0.73 -20.36 -3.94
N GLY A 128 1.80 -19.56 -3.80
CA GLY A 128 3.19 -20.02 -3.87
C GLY A 128 3.70 -20.20 -5.31
N LEU A 129 2.94 -19.73 -6.29
CA LEU A 129 3.32 -19.65 -7.71
C LEU A 129 3.74 -18.22 -8.01
N TYR A 130 5.03 -17.95 -7.88
CA TYR A 130 5.55 -16.59 -7.95
C TYR A 130 6.15 -16.28 -9.31
N TYR A 131 5.97 -15.04 -9.71
CA TYR A 131 6.65 -14.49 -10.87
C TYR A 131 7.38 -13.24 -10.43
N ALA A 132 8.68 -13.25 -10.63
CA ALA A 132 9.59 -12.20 -10.22
C ALA A 132 10.32 -11.67 -11.45
N ASP A 133 10.45 -10.36 -11.52
CA ASP A 133 11.04 -9.67 -12.67
C ASP A 133 11.50 -8.29 -12.23
N GLU A 134 12.18 -7.60 -13.13
CA GLU A 134 12.66 -6.24 -12.95
C GLU A 134 12.31 -5.35 -14.13
N THR A 135 12.27 -4.05 -13.85
CA THR A 135 12.18 -3.05 -14.90
C THR A 135 13.00 -1.83 -14.54
N GLU A 136 13.53 -1.20 -15.58
CA GLU A 136 14.13 0.12 -15.50
C GLU A 136 13.05 1.18 -15.25
N ILE A 137 13.40 2.17 -14.42
CA ILE A 137 12.59 3.35 -14.09
C ILE A 137 13.46 4.62 -14.08
N ASP A 138 12.90 5.72 -14.59
CA ASP A 138 13.60 7.01 -14.64
C ASP A 138 13.59 7.75 -13.29
N ARG A 139 14.77 8.11 -12.81
CA ARG A 139 15.01 9.06 -11.71
C ARG A 139 15.88 10.21 -12.22
N GLU A 140 15.24 11.26 -12.71
CA GLU A 140 15.92 12.49 -13.18
C GLU A 140 17.00 12.24 -14.23
N LYS A 141 16.66 11.45 -15.26
CA LYS A 141 17.56 11.02 -16.36
C LYS A 141 18.64 10.02 -15.93
N VAL A 142 18.49 9.43 -14.75
CA VAL A 142 19.28 8.29 -14.29
C VAL A 142 18.36 7.09 -14.19
N ASN A 143 18.79 5.98 -14.77
CA ASN A 143 18.03 4.75 -14.80
C ASN A 143 18.31 3.96 -13.52
N ASP A 144 17.28 3.81 -12.69
CA ASP A 144 17.28 2.93 -11.53
C ASP A 144 16.44 1.68 -11.86
N ASN A 145 16.46 0.67 -10.98
CA ASN A 145 15.71 -0.57 -11.19
C ASN A 145 14.63 -0.76 -10.13
N PHE A 146 13.49 -1.26 -10.60
CA PHE A 146 12.38 -1.69 -9.76
C PHE A 146 12.09 -3.16 -9.99
N TRP A 147 12.22 -3.93 -8.91
CA TRP A 147 11.98 -5.37 -8.88
C TRP A 147 10.62 -5.63 -8.24
N ALA A 148 9.83 -6.53 -8.82
CA ALA A 148 8.55 -6.92 -8.25
C ALA A 148 8.34 -8.43 -8.33
N CYS A 149 7.67 -8.97 -7.32
CA CYS A 149 7.24 -10.36 -7.29
C CYS A 149 5.72 -10.41 -7.10
N VAL A 150 5.02 -11.11 -7.99
CA VAL A 150 3.56 -11.24 -7.96
C VAL A 150 3.19 -12.70 -7.80
N ASP A 151 2.26 -12.98 -6.88
CA ASP A 151 1.65 -14.29 -6.75
C ASP A 151 0.59 -14.50 -7.83
N TRP A 152 0.79 -15.53 -8.65
CA TRP A 152 -0.07 -15.84 -9.78
C TRP A 152 -1.51 -16.02 -9.32
N GLY A 153 -1.78 -16.88 -8.33
CA GLY A 153 -3.15 -17.22 -7.92
C GLY A 153 -3.95 -16.02 -7.40
N THR A 154 -3.34 -15.22 -6.54
CA THR A 154 -4.03 -14.14 -5.80
C THR A 154 -3.87 -12.75 -6.42
N ARG A 155 -2.99 -12.58 -7.42
CA ARG A 155 -2.56 -11.28 -7.97
C ARG A 155 -1.83 -10.39 -6.97
N TYR A 156 -1.54 -10.90 -5.78
CA TYR A 156 -0.93 -10.11 -4.72
C TYR A 156 0.53 -9.83 -5.04
N ILE A 157 0.95 -8.57 -4.96
CA ILE A 157 2.37 -8.19 -5.02
C ILE A 157 3.01 -8.61 -3.70
N VAL A 158 3.85 -9.65 -3.75
CA VAL A 158 4.45 -10.33 -2.60
C VAL A 158 5.59 -9.51 -2.01
N ALA A 159 6.49 -9.04 -2.86
CA ALA A 159 7.66 -8.28 -2.48
C ALA A 159 8.06 -7.35 -3.62
N THR A 160 8.73 -6.26 -3.26
CA THR A 160 9.33 -5.32 -4.21
C THR A 160 10.68 -4.86 -3.70
N HIS A 161 11.55 -4.44 -4.60
CA HIS A 161 12.84 -3.87 -4.27
C HIS A 161 13.17 -2.76 -5.26
N TYR A 162 13.89 -1.75 -4.76
CA TYR A 162 14.36 -0.62 -5.54
C TYR A 162 15.87 -0.62 -5.40
N SER A 163 16.59 -0.62 -6.52
CA SER A 163 18.05 -0.63 -6.53
C SER A 163 18.59 0.38 -7.54
N LEU A 164 19.83 0.82 -7.29
CA LEU A 164 20.56 1.70 -8.20
C LEU A 164 21.40 0.92 -9.22
N ALA A 165 21.59 -0.38 -8.97
CA ALA A 165 22.34 -1.31 -9.81
C ALA A 165 21.49 -2.52 -10.19
N THR A 166 21.96 -3.26 -11.21
CA THR A 166 21.39 -4.55 -11.64
C THR A 166 22.46 -5.63 -11.50
N ASP A 167 22.59 -6.20 -10.31
CA ASP A 167 23.60 -7.20 -10.01
C ASP A 167 23.04 -8.37 -9.16
N ILE A 168 23.94 -9.30 -8.79
CA ILE A 168 23.57 -10.52 -8.07
C ILE A 168 23.18 -10.18 -6.62
N GLU A 169 23.81 -9.17 -6.04
CA GLU A 169 23.61 -8.71 -4.68
C GLU A 169 22.19 -8.15 -4.51
N GLU A 170 21.77 -7.22 -5.38
CA GLU A 170 20.43 -6.62 -5.39
C GLU A 170 19.35 -7.68 -5.69
N ALA A 171 19.61 -8.58 -6.65
CA ALA A 171 18.72 -9.71 -6.91
C ALA A 171 18.61 -10.64 -5.69
N THR A 172 19.70 -10.88 -4.96
CA THR A 172 19.69 -11.70 -3.73
C THR A 172 18.89 -11.02 -2.63
N GLU A 173 19.04 -9.71 -2.42
CA GLU A 173 18.25 -8.96 -1.45
C GLU A 173 16.74 -9.02 -1.79
N PHE A 174 16.40 -8.84 -3.06
CA PHE A 174 15.02 -8.95 -3.53
C PHE A 174 14.43 -10.35 -3.27
N LEU A 175 15.16 -11.42 -3.61
CA LEU A 175 14.71 -12.78 -3.35
C LEU A 175 14.61 -13.08 -1.84
N GLN A 176 15.48 -12.51 -1.01
CA GLN A 176 15.36 -12.62 0.45
C GLN A 176 14.07 -11.99 0.96
N LYS A 177 13.65 -10.83 0.42
CA LYS A 177 12.34 -10.22 0.74
C LYS A 177 11.17 -11.10 0.34
N ILE A 178 11.26 -11.84 -0.76
CA ILE A 178 10.24 -12.84 -1.12
C ILE A 178 10.22 -13.96 -0.06
N LYS A 179 11.39 -14.47 0.32
CA LYS A 179 11.54 -15.55 1.30
C LYS A 179 10.97 -15.20 2.68
N THR A 180 11.06 -13.94 3.13
CA THR A 180 10.48 -13.52 4.43
C THR A 180 8.95 -13.61 4.44
N LYS A 181 8.29 -13.55 3.29
CA LYS A 181 6.83 -13.73 3.15
C LYS A 181 6.41 -15.20 3.08
N GLY A 182 7.36 -16.12 2.98
CA GLY A 182 7.13 -17.56 2.91
C GLY A 182 7.86 -18.21 1.75
N MET A 183 8.13 -19.52 1.87
CA MET A 183 8.81 -20.28 0.81
C MET A 183 7.87 -20.51 -0.38
N PRO A 184 8.24 -20.06 -1.61
CA PRO A 184 7.47 -20.39 -2.80
C PRO A 184 7.60 -21.86 -3.17
N LYS A 185 6.57 -22.40 -3.83
CA LYS A 185 6.64 -23.71 -4.48
C LYS A 185 7.35 -23.61 -5.83
N PHE A 186 7.05 -22.53 -6.53
CA PHE A 186 7.55 -22.23 -7.86
C PHE A 186 7.85 -20.74 -7.96
N ILE A 187 8.97 -20.41 -8.61
CA ILE A 187 9.29 -19.04 -8.99
C ILE A 187 9.76 -19.03 -10.44
N GLN A 188 9.14 -18.14 -11.22
CA GLN A 188 9.58 -17.82 -12.56
C GLN A 188 10.31 -16.48 -12.54
N THR A 189 11.48 -16.44 -13.15
CA THR A 189 12.22 -15.20 -13.43
C THR A 189 12.46 -15.05 -14.92
N ASP A 190 12.97 -13.91 -15.33
CA ASP A 190 13.52 -13.73 -16.68
C ASP A 190 14.79 -14.60 -16.89
N TYR A 191 15.44 -14.43 -18.04
CA TYR A 191 16.65 -15.18 -18.39
C TYR A 191 17.96 -14.48 -17.94
N ALA A 192 17.91 -13.43 -17.12
CA ALA A 192 19.10 -12.72 -16.70
C ALA A 192 20.08 -13.62 -15.94
N GLY A 193 21.38 -13.41 -16.20
CA GLY A 193 22.46 -14.28 -15.73
C GLY A 193 22.63 -14.31 -14.21
N PHE A 194 22.13 -13.30 -13.50
CA PHE A 194 22.27 -13.18 -12.04
C PHE A 194 21.25 -14.03 -11.26
N TYR A 195 20.05 -14.26 -11.79
CA TYR A 195 19.00 -15.00 -11.08
C TYR A 195 19.38 -16.42 -10.66
N PRO A 196 20.04 -17.26 -11.49
CA PRO A 196 20.47 -18.59 -11.06
C PRO A 196 21.34 -18.57 -9.80
N LYS A 197 22.30 -17.63 -9.72
CA LYS A 197 23.20 -17.48 -8.58
C LYS A 197 22.45 -16.95 -7.36
N ALA A 198 21.64 -15.91 -7.54
CA ALA A 198 20.82 -15.33 -6.47
C ALA A 198 19.81 -16.34 -5.89
N MET A 199 19.19 -17.16 -6.75
CA MET A 199 18.30 -18.26 -6.36
C MET A 199 19.03 -19.32 -5.54
N ALA A 200 20.24 -19.70 -5.95
CA ALA A 200 21.08 -20.60 -5.17
C ALA A 200 21.43 -19.99 -3.80
N HIS A 201 21.87 -18.74 -3.72
CA HIS A 201 22.17 -18.09 -2.44
C HIS A 201 20.96 -18.01 -1.50
N THR A 202 19.77 -17.76 -2.04
CA THR A 202 18.58 -17.47 -1.23
C THR A 202 17.79 -18.73 -0.83
N PHE A 203 17.58 -19.65 -1.77
CA PHE A 203 16.68 -20.79 -1.63
C PHE A 203 17.40 -22.14 -1.59
N TYR A 204 18.72 -22.16 -1.35
CA TYR A 204 19.46 -23.41 -1.20
C TYR A 204 18.85 -24.31 -0.11
N VAL A 205 18.52 -25.54 -0.51
CA VAL A 205 18.14 -26.63 0.40
C VAL A 205 19.07 -27.81 0.14
N ASN A 206 19.78 -28.24 1.20
CA ASN A 206 20.74 -29.35 1.13
C ASN A 206 20.04 -30.65 0.66
N LYS A 207 20.64 -31.36 -0.30
CA LYS A 207 20.08 -32.56 -0.97
C LYS A 207 19.63 -33.67 0.00
N LYS A 208 20.25 -33.75 1.19
CA LYS A 208 19.94 -34.76 2.22
C LYS A 208 18.79 -34.39 3.17
N LYS A 209 18.19 -33.20 3.03
CA LYS A 209 17.16 -32.67 3.95
C LYS A 209 15.81 -32.43 3.27
N THR A 210 15.23 -33.47 2.69
CA THR A 210 13.76 -33.62 2.59
C THR A 210 13.14 -33.99 3.95
N TYR A 211 13.81 -33.64 5.07
CA TYR A 211 13.55 -34.20 6.40
C TYR A 211 12.60 -33.35 7.26
N LYS A 212 11.96 -32.32 6.68
CA LYS A 212 10.96 -31.48 7.37
C LYS A 212 9.77 -31.06 6.47
N GLY A 213 9.51 -31.82 5.39
CA GLY A 213 8.38 -31.53 4.49
C GLY A 213 8.49 -30.26 3.64
N ILE A 214 9.68 -29.61 3.59
CA ILE A 214 9.92 -28.43 2.76
C ILE A 214 10.39 -28.90 1.38
N GLU A 215 9.51 -28.79 0.38
CA GLU A 215 9.87 -29.04 -1.02
C GLU A 215 10.87 -28.00 -1.52
N ARG A 216 11.73 -28.41 -2.46
CA ARG A 216 12.63 -27.51 -3.16
C ARG A 216 11.84 -26.53 -4.02
N VAL A 217 12.21 -25.26 -3.95
CA VAL A 217 11.65 -24.23 -4.84
C VAL A 217 12.00 -24.59 -6.28
N LYS A 218 10.98 -24.77 -7.12
CA LYS A 218 11.16 -24.97 -8.56
C LYS A 218 11.43 -23.60 -9.21
N HIS A 219 12.65 -23.39 -9.68
CA HIS A 219 13.01 -22.19 -10.45
C HIS A 219 12.85 -22.47 -11.93
N TYR A 220 12.10 -21.61 -12.62
CA TYR A 220 11.98 -21.63 -14.07
C TYR A 220 12.41 -20.29 -14.65
N ARG A 221 13.21 -20.33 -15.71
CA ARG A 221 13.67 -19.13 -16.40
C ARG A 221 12.94 -18.99 -17.72
N GLN A 222 12.18 -17.92 -17.85
CA GLN A 222 11.47 -17.62 -19.08
C GLN A 222 12.40 -16.86 -20.03
N ASN A 223 12.63 -17.44 -21.21
CA ASN A 223 13.28 -16.71 -22.30
C ASN A 223 12.20 -16.16 -23.24
N THR A 224 11.81 -14.90 -23.02
CA THR A 224 10.76 -14.22 -23.78
C THR A 224 11.08 -14.15 -25.27
N LEU A 225 12.34 -13.90 -25.64
CA LEU A 225 12.80 -13.85 -27.04
C LEU A 225 12.57 -15.16 -27.81
N LYS A 226 12.67 -16.31 -27.14
CA LYS A 226 12.45 -17.63 -27.75
C LYS A 226 10.99 -18.08 -27.74
N THR A 227 10.22 -17.62 -26.76
CA THR A 227 8.89 -18.18 -26.46
C THR A 227 7.74 -17.29 -26.89
N GLY A 228 7.99 -15.98 -27.09
CA GLY A 228 6.96 -14.97 -27.36
C GLY A 228 5.95 -14.79 -26.22
N LYS A 229 6.18 -15.41 -25.05
CA LYS A 229 5.25 -15.41 -23.91
C LYS A 229 5.78 -14.48 -22.83
N TYR A 230 5.11 -13.34 -22.72
CA TYR A 230 5.31 -12.38 -21.66
C TYR A 230 4.46 -12.71 -20.44
N ASN A 231 4.94 -12.32 -19.28
CA ASN A 231 4.18 -12.49 -18.05
C ASN A 231 3.25 -11.30 -17.81
N VAL A 232 2.08 -11.33 -18.45
CA VAL A 232 1.09 -10.24 -18.47
C VAL A 232 0.77 -9.66 -17.07
N ARG A 233 0.83 -10.48 -16.01
CA ARG A 233 0.48 -10.05 -14.66
C ARG A 233 1.53 -9.16 -14.01
N ILE A 234 2.81 -9.49 -14.17
CA ILE A 234 3.88 -8.63 -13.66
C ILE A 234 4.02 -7.37 -14.51
N GLU A 235 3.81 -7.49 -15.82
CA GLU A 235 3.79 -6.35 -16.74
C GLU A 235 2.72 -5.34 -16.34
N SER A 236 1.53 -5.81 -15.95
CA SER A 236 0.47 -4.92 -15.46
C SER A 236 0.91 -4.12 -14.21
N VAL A 237 1.73 -4.71 -13.34
CA VAL A 237 2.30 -4.01 -12.18
C VAL A 237 3.34 -2.99 -12.61
N PHE A 238 4.24 -3.36 -13.52
CA PHE A 238 5.24 -2.46 -14.05
C PHE A 238 4.65 -1.30 -14.85
N MET A 239 3.60 -1.53 -15.62
CA MET A 239 2.88 -0.46 -16.32
C MET A 239 2.35 0.58 -15.33
N LYS A 240 1.70 0.16 -14.23
CA LYS A 240 1.24 1.10 -13.20
C LYS A 240 2.38 1.94 -12.60
N VAL A 241 3.55 1.33 -12.41
CA VAL A 241 4.74 2.02 -11.91
C VAL A 241 5.33 2.96 -12.98
N LYS A 242 5.43 2.53 -14.23
CA LYS A 242 5.94 3.34 -15.34
C LYS A 242 5.04 4.52 -15.67
N ASP A 243 3.74 4.30 -15.81
CA ASP A 243 2.73 5.35 -16.00
C ASP A 243 2.89 6.44 -14.93
N ARG A 244 3.20 6.02 -13.70
CA ARG A 244 3.49 6.94 -12.61
C ARG A 244 4.80 7.71 -12.79
N VAL A 245 5.88 7.01 -13.11
CA VAL A 245 7.20 7.63 -13.26
C VAL A 245 7.19 8.61 -14.45
N ASP A 246 6.61 8.18 -15.58
CA ASP A 246 6.60 8.91 -16.84
C ASP A 246 5.71 10.16 -16.78
N ASP A 247 4.48 10.05 -16.27
CA ASP A 247 3.56 11.20 -16.13
C ASP A 247 4.13 12.29 -15.21
N PHE A 248 5.04 11.92 -14.31
CA PHE A 248 5.67 12.81 -13.35
C PHE A 248 7.06 13.27 -13.80
N ARG A 249 7.50 12.83 -15.00
CA ARG A 249 8.79 13.14 -15.62
C ARG A 249 9.95 12.69 -14.74
N GLY A 250 9.90 11.43 -14.32
CA GLY A 250 10.89 10.80 -13.47
C GLY A 250 10.69 11.07 -11.98
N LEU A 251 11.27 10.20 -11.16
CA LEU A 251 11.28 10.33 -9.70
C LEU A 251 12.25 11.44 -9.28
N LYS A 252 11.80 12.39 -8.46
CA LYS A 252 12.59 13.59 -8.10
C LYS A 252 13.55 13.43 -6.92
N ALA A 253 13.35 12.41 -6.10
CA ALA A 253 14.18 12.22 -4.92
C ALA A 253 14.20 10.77 -4.46
N LEU A 254 15.42 10.23 -4.33
CA LEU A 254 15.68 8.85 -3.93
C LEU A 254 14.99 8.48 -2.61
N TRP A 255 15.01 9.38 -1.61
CA TRP A 255 14.37 9.11 -0.32
C TRP A 255 12.84 8.95 -0.42
N SER A 256 12.21 9.62 -1.39
CA SER A 256 10.75 9.63 -1.52
C SER A 256 10.23 8.61 -2.52
N ALA A 257 11.06 8.17 -3.46
CA ALA A 257 10.73 7.18 -4.48
C ALA A 257 10.20 5.86 -3.88
N PRO A 258 10.89 5.19 -2.94
CA PRO A 258 10.40 3.97 -2.30
C PRO A 258 9.05 4.16 -1.61
N ILE A 259 8.83 5.30 -0.96
CA ILE A 259 7.55 5.61 -0.29
C ILE A 259 6.43 5.68 -1.32
N LEU A 260 6.65 6.32 -2.47
CA LEU A 260 5.64 6.41 -3.51
C LEU A 260 5.34 5.04 -4.16
N MET A 261 6.37 4.23 -4.38
CA MET A 261 6.21 2.86 -4.88
C MET A 261 5.39 2.00 -3.91
N GLN A 262 5.66 2.10 -2.60
CA GLN A 262 4.84 1.43 -1.59
C GLN A 262 3.38 1.90 -1.62
N GLY A 263 3.13 3.16 -1.94
CA GLY A 263 1.77 3.66 -2.11
C GLY A 263 1.03 2.99 -3.28
N ILE A 264 1.70 2.79 -4.42
CA ILE A 264 1.15 2.06 -5.57
C ILE A 264 0.90 0.60 -5.23
N ILE A 265 1.82 -0.03 -4.51
CA ILE A 265 1.69 -1.43 -4.07
C ILE A 265 0.50 -1.59 -3.12
N ILE A 266 0.34 -0.68 -2.15
CA ILE A 266 -0.81 -0.68 -1.24
C ILE A 266 -2.12 -0.50 -2.02
N GLN A 267 -2.14 0.43 -2.98
CA GLN A 267 -3.31 0.65 -3.83
C GLN A 267 -3.68 -0.63 -4.59
N HIS A 268 -2.69 -1.27 -5.23
CA HIS A 268 -2.89 -2.54 -5.94
C HIS A 268 -3.40 -3.64 -5.00
N ASN A 269 -2.71 -3.88 -3.88
CA ASN A 269 -2.97 -5.04 -3.03
C ASN A 269 -4.26 -4.90 -2.22
N PHE A 270 -4.60 -3.70 -1.74
CA PHE A 270 -5.63 -3.52 -0.70
C PHE A 270 -6.79 -2.62 -1.12
N ILE A 271 -6.67 -1.82 -2.18
CA ILE A 271 -7.66 -0.81 -2.54
C ILE A 271 -8.41 -1.19 -3.82
N GLU A 272 -7.68 -1.45 -4.90
CA GLU A 272 -8.29 -1.66 -6.22
C GLU A 272 -8.70 -3.12 -6.45
N ALA A 273 -9.88 -3.29 -7.06
CA ALA A 273 -10.27 -4.59 -7.61
C ALA A 273 -9.47 -4.84 -8.89
N HIS A 274 -8.90 -6.04 -9.01
CA HIS A 274 -8.18 -6.41 -10.22
C HIS A 274 -9.18 -6.66 -11.36
N THR A 275 -8.94 -6.05 -12.53
CA THR A 275 -9.87 -6.05 -13.68
C THR A 275 -10.33 -7.44 -14.09
N THR A 276 -9.40 -8.40 -14.16
CA THR A 276 -9.69 -9.78 -14.58
C THR A 276 -10.46 -10.62 -13.55
N THR A 277 -10.38 -10.30 -12.25
CA THR A 277 -10.99 -11.13 -11.19
C THR A 277 -12.18 -10.45 -10.52
N GLY A 278 -12.34 -9.13 -10.70
CA GLY A 278 -13.32 -8.31 -10.01
C GLY A 278 -13.10 -8.21 -8.49
N LYS A 279 -11.99 -8.72 -7.98
CA LYS A 279 -11.69 -8.81 -6.54
C LYS A 279 -10.37 -8.13 -6.21
N VAL A 280 -10.28 -7.63 -4.98
CA VAL A 280 -9.05 -7.02 -4.47
C VAL A 280 -8.03 -8.13 -4.15
N PRO A 281 -6.74 -8.00 -4.53
CA PRO A 281 -5.74 -9.04 -4.31
C PRO A 281 -5.61 -9.52 -2.87
N SER A 282 -5.72 -8.62 -1.88
CA SER A 282 -5.69 -8.99 -0.46
C SER A 282 -6.82 -9.95 -0.10
N GLU A 283 -8.01 -9.76 -0.67
CA GLU A 283 -9.17 -10.62 -0.41
C GLU A 283 -9.00 -11.99 -1.07
N LEU A 284 -8.41 -12.05 -2.26
CA LEU A 284 -8.02 -13.31 -2.91
C LEU A 284 -6.97 -14.06 -2.07
N ALA A 285 -6.06 -13.32 -1.42
CA ALA A 285 -5.08 -13.85 -0.49
C ALA A 285 -5.64 -14.13 0.92
N GLY A 286 -6.96 -14.16 1.09
CA GLY A 286 -7.63 -14.52 2.34
C GLY A 286 -7.63 -13.44 3.42
N LEU A 287 -7.13 -12.24 3.13
CA LEU A 287 -7.18 -11.08 4.03
C LEU A 287 -8.51 -10.34 3.82
N LYS A 288 -9.54 -10.77 4.54
CA LYS A 288 -10.88 -10.14 4.52
C LYS A 288 -10.99 -9.12 5.63
N PHE A 289 -11.07 -7.84 5.27
CA PHE A 289 -11.20 -6.73 6.20
C PHE A 289 -12.47 -5.92 5.94
N PRO A 290 -13.16 -5.43 6.98
CA PRO A 290 -14.31 -4.56 6.82
C PRO A 290 -13.87 -3.11 6.51
N LEU A 291 -13.25 -2.89 5.34
CA LEU A 291 -12.69 -1.57 4.99
C LEU A 291 -13.75 -0.55 4.56
N GLY A 292 -14.96 -1.01 4.20
CA GLY A 292 -16.02 -0.17 3.63
C GLY A 292 -15.70 0.30 2.21
N LEU A 293 -16.53 1.22 1.69
CA LEU A 293 -16.36 1.77 0.33
C LEU A 293 -15.04 2.55 0.21
N ASN A 294 -14.73 3.39 1.20
CA ASN A 294 -13.47 4.10 1.26
C ASN A 294 -12.40 3.21 1.92
N ARG A 295 -11.77 2.38 1.10
CA ARG A 295 -10.82 1.36 1.59
C ARG A 295 -9.57 1.98 2.22
N TRP A 296 -9.11 3.13 1.73
CA TRP A 296 -8.02 3.89 2.35
C TRP A 296 -8.36 4.30 3.79
N LEU A 297 -9.58 4.80 4.03
CA LEU A 297 -10.03 5.17 5.36
C LEU A 297 -10.04 3.96 6.31
N GLY A 298 -10.62 2.85 5.86
CA GLY A 298 -10.64 1.60 6.64
C GLY A 298 -9.24 1.13 7.00
N LEU A 299 -8.33 1.13 6.02
CA LEU A 299 -6.97 0.63 6.19
C LEU A 299 -6.15 1.52 7.13
N ILE A 300 -6.30 2.84 7.03
CA ILE A 300 -5.63 3.81 7.93
C ILE A 300 -6.13 3.62 9.37
N ARG A 301 -7.44 3.40 9.55
CA ARG A 301 -8.03 3.16 10.88
C ARG A 301 -7.51 1.88 11.49
N MET A 302 -7.41 0.80 10.71
CA MET A 302 -6.82 -0.46 11.16
C MET A 302 -5.35 -0.33 11.53
N SER A 303 -4.60 0.54 10.83
CA SER A 303 -3.19 0.83 11.10
C SER A 303 -2.95 1.65 12.39
N CYS A 304 -3.95 1.87 13.23
CA CYS A 304 -3.83 2.60 14.50
C CYS A 304 -3.64 1.70 15.72
N PHE A 305 -3.89 0.41 15.56
CA PHE A 305 -3.79 -0.62 16.59
C PHE A 305 -2.53 -1.47 16.37
#